data_AF-A0A2C9VNE8-F1
#
_entry.id   AF-A0A2C9VNE8-F1
#
_cell.length_a   1.000
_cell.length_b   1.000
_cell.length_c   1.000
_cell.angle_alpha   90.00
_cell.angle_beta   90.00
_cell.angle_gamma   90.00
#
_symmetry.space_group_name_H-M   'P 1'
#
loop_
_entity.id
_entity.type
_entity.pdbx_description
1 polymer ?
#
loop_
_entity_poly.entity_id
_entity_poly.type
_entity_poly.pdbx_seq_one_letter_code
_entity_poly.pdbx_strand_id
1 'polypeptide(L)'
;MTDLSYPLKDNTVPFWAVPIFGILLPFAIIIAYYFIRKDVYDLHHAILGLLFSVLITGVITDAIKVAVGRPRPDFFWRCFPDGKGLFDNITTNVMCTGVKSVIKEGHKSFPSGHTSWSFAGLGFLSWYLSGKIRAFDRRGHIAKLCVIVFPLLVAALVGISRVDDYWHHWQDVFAGGLIGLTVASFCYLQFFPPPYDIDGWGPHAYFQMLAESRNGAQTSDNTNFLNGRQPELQTVCIDSQHQSVTDRDTNPILEQNRGERRR
;
A
#
# COMPACT_ATOMS: atom_id res chain seq x y z
N MET A 1 -22.42 -23.05 -22.93
CA MET A 1 -21.65 -24.05 -22.16
C MET A 1 -20.16 -24.13 -22.56
N THR A 2 -19.70 -23.42 -23.59
CA THR A 2 -18.31 -23.46 -24.07
C THR A 2 -17.30 -22.87 -23.07
N ASP A 3 -17.68 -21.84 -22.31
CA ASP A 3 -16.76 -21.11 -21.41
C ASP A 3 -16.34 -21.88 -20.14
N LEU A 4 -16.97 -23.02 -19.84
CA LEU A 4 -16.66 -23.85 -18.66
C LEU A 4 -15.99 -25.18 -19.01
N SER A 5 -15.63 -25.37 -20.30
CA SER A 5 -15.12 -26.63 -20.85
C SER A 5 -13.62 -26.59 -21.22
N TYR A 6 -12.90 -25.59 -20.73
CA TYR A 6 -11.45 -25.48 -20.95
C TYR A 6 -10.70 -26.65 -20.28
N PRO A 7 -9.59 -27.13 -20.89
CA PRO A 7 -8.85 -28.27 -20.37
C PRO A 7 -8.30 -27.98 -18.96
N LEU A 8 -8.37 -28.99 -18.09
CA LEU A 8 -7.77 -28.94 -16.76
C LEU A 8 -6.24 -28.94 -16.90
N LYS A 9 -5.59 -27.82 -16.59
CA LYS A 9 -4.13 -27.64 -16.61
C LYS A 9 -3.58 -27.52 -15.19
N ASP A 10 -2.31 -27.85 -15.03
CA ASP A 10 -1.54 -27.55 -13.83
C ASP A 10 -1.30 -26.04 -13.66
N ASN A 11 -0.96 -25.62 -12.44
CA ASN A 11 -0.69 -24.22 -12.13
C ASN A 11 0.75 -23.84 -12.51
N THR A 12 0.92 -22.87 -13.41
CA THR A 12 2.23 -22.27 -13.75
C THR A 12 2.85 -21.61 -12.53
N VAL A 13 2.10 -20.76 -11.83
CA VAL A 13 2.47 -20.23 -10.51
C VAL A 13 1.81 -21.08 -9.42
N PRO A 14 2.55 -21.91 -8.68
CA PRO A 14 2.00 -22.67 -7.55
C PRO A 14 1.68 -21.77 -6.35
N PHE A 15 0.73 -22.19 -5.51
CA PHE A 15 0.24 -21.38 -4.39
C PHE A 15 1.34 -20.93 -3.42
N TRP A 16 2.34 -21.78 -3.15
CA TRP A 16 3.47 -21.47 -2.27
C TRP A 16 4.37 -20.32 -2.77
N ALA A 17 4.28 -19.93 -4.04
CA ALA A 17 5.12 -18.89 -4.62
C ALA A 17 4.56 -17.50 -4.32
N VAL A 18 3.25 -17.40 -4.11
CA VAL A 18 2.56 -16.16 -3.76
C VAL A 18 3.12 -15.53 -2.47
N PRO A 19 3.24 -16.24 -1.32
CA PRO A 19 3.85 -15.65 -0.13
C PRO A 19 5.35 -15.34 -0.31
N ILE A 20 6.07 -16.04 -1.20
CA ILE A 20 7.47 -15.71 -1.51
C ILE A 20 7.54 -14.33 -2.16
N PHE A 21 6.74 -14.10 -3.21
CA PHE A 21 6.74 -12.82 -3.91
C PHE A 21 6.04 -11.71 -3.13
N GLY A 22 4.93 -12.01 -2.45
CA GLY A 22 4.09 -11.03 -1.77
C GLY A 22 4.51 -10.67 -0.34
N ILE A 23 5.33 -11.50 0.31
CA ILE A 23 5.79 -11.24 1.69
C ILE A 23 7.31 -11.26 1.76
N LEU A 24 7.96 -12.36 1.40
CA LEU A 24 9.41 -12.52 1.64
C LEU A 24 10.25 -11.52 0.82
N LEU A 25 9.90 -11.31 -0.44
CA LEU A 25 10.60 -10.34 -1.30
C LEU A 25 10.45 -8.89 -0.77
N PRO A 26 9.24 -8.36 -0.49
CA PRO A 26 9.09 -7.06 0.14
C PRO A 26 9.82 -6.94 1.48
N PHE A 27 9.73 -7.98 2.31
CA PHE A 27 10.40 -8.02 3.62
C PHE A 27 11.91 -7.89 3.49
N ALA A 28 12.53 -8.61 2.55
CA ALA A 28 13.96 -8.51 2.26
C ALA A 28 14.37 -7.11 1.81
N ILE A 29 13.56 -6.46 0.95
CA ILE A 29 13.83 -5.09 0.48
C ILE A 29 13.73 -4.07 1.62
N ILE A 30 12.69 -4.18 2.47
CA ILE A 30 12.51 -3.31 3.64
C ILE A 30 13.69 -3.48 4.62
N ILE A 31 14.14 -4.71 4.86
CA ILE A 31 15.32 -4.97 5.70
C ILE A 31 16.59 -4.38 5.09
N ALA A 32 16.80 -4.54 3.78
CA ALA A 32 17.94 -3.94 3.11
C ALA A 32 17.94 -2.41 3.26
N TYR A 33 16.77 -1.77 3.14
CA TYR A 33 16.61 -0.34 3.38
C TYR A 33 16.92 0.05 4.84
N TYR A 34 16.47 -0.76 5.81
CA TYR A 34 16.80 -0.58 7.22
C TYR A 34 18.32 -0.60 7.47
N PHE A 35 19.08 -1.50 6.85
CA PHE A 35 20.53 -1.52 7.02
C PHE A 35 21.22 -0.25 6.50
N ILE A 36 20.64 0.42 5.49
CA ILE A 36 21.17 1.67 4.91
C ILE A 36 20.82 2.88 5.79
N ARG A 37 19.57 2.97 6.27
CA ARG A 37 19.09 4.16 7.00
C ARG A 37 19.14 4.07 8.51
N LYS A 38 19.19 2.85 9.05
CA LYS A 38 19.12 2.55 10.49
C LYS A 38 17.89 3.14 11.19
N ASP A 39 16.77 3.26 10.46
CA ASP A 39 15.50 3.76 10.98
C ASP A 39 14.59 2.59 11.41
N VAL A 40 14.47 2.39 12.72
CA VAL A 40 13.66 1.32 13.31
C VAL A 40 12.16 1.62 13.18
N TYR A 41 11.75 2.88 13.21
CA TYR A 41 10.35 3.26 13.07
C TYR A 41 9.86 2.91 11.67
N ASP A 42 10.66 3.22 10.64
CA ASP A 42 10.38 2.84 9.27
C ASP A 42 10.23 1.32 9.10
N LEU A 43 11.21 0.55 9.59
CA LEU A 43 11.20 -0.90 9.52
C LEU A 43 9.92 -1.48 10.16
N HIS A 44 9.60 -1.04 11.37
CA HIS A 44 8.45 -1.54 12.11
C HIS A 44 7.13 -1.25 11.38
N HIS A 45 6.92 0.00 10.97
CA HIS A 45 5.69 0.42 10.30
C HIS A 45 5.55 -0.19 8.89
N ALA A 46 6.66 -0.35 8.17
CA ALA A 46 6.66 -1.01 6.86
C ALA A 46 6.32 -2.51 6.97
N ILE A 47 6.88 -3.22 7.94
CA ILE A 47 6.56 -4.64 8.18
C ILE A 47 5.09 -4.79 8.61
N LEU A 48 4.63 -3.98 9.55
CA LEU A 48 3.23 -4.02 10.00
C LEU A 48 2.27 -3.73 8.85
N GLY A 49 2.52 -2.69 8.07
CA GLY A 49 1.72 -2.32 6.90
C GLY A 49 1.66 -3.43 5.85
N LEU A 50 2.80 -4.07 5.55
CA LEU A 50 2.88 -5.19 4.61
C LEU A 50 2.05 -6.39 5.09
N LEU A 51 2.26 -6.83 6.33
CA LEU A 51 1.57 -7.99 6.88
C LEU A 51 0.07 -7.75 6.97
N PHE A 52 -0.34 -6.55 7.39
CA PHE A 52 -1.76 -6.19 7.49
C PHE A 52 -2.42 -6.11 6.12
N SER A 53 -1.72 -5.57 5.11
CA SER A 53 -2.20 -5.52 3.73
C SER A 53 -2.50 -6.91 3.16
N VAL A 54 -1.56 -7.86 3.32
CA VAL A 54 -1.74 -9.23 2.82
C VAL A 54 -2.82 -9.97 3.62
N LEU A 55 -2.84 -9.81 4.95
CA LEU A 55 -3.82 -10.47 5.82
C LEU A 55 -5.25 -10.01 5.52
N ILE A 56 -5.52 -8.71 5.50
CA ILE A 56 -6.85 -8.16 5.19
C ILE A 56 -7.28 -8.60 3.80
N THR A 57 -6.39 -8.49 2.81
CA THR A 57 -6.70 -8.91 1.44
C THR A 57 -7.07 -10.38 1.38
N GLY A 58 -6.38 -11.23 2.14
CA GLY A 58 -6.68 -12.65 2.20
C GLY A 58 -8.04 -12.96 2.81
N VAL A 59 -8.37 -12.33 3.94
CA VAL A 59 -9.69 -12.49 4.57
C VAL A 59 -10.80 -12.04 3.62
N ILE A 60 -10.67 -10.85 3.01
CA ILE A 60 -11.68 -10.33 2.07
C ILE A 60 -11.82 -11.25 0.86
N THR A 61 -10.71 -11.68 0.26
CA THR A 61 -10.72 -12.53 -0.94
C THR A 61 -11.39 -13.87 -0.65
N ASP A 62 -11.03 -14.53 0.45
CA ASP A 62 -11.59 -15.84 0.80
C ASP A 62 -13.08 -15.74 1.15
N ALA A 63 -13.47 -14.71 1.90
CA ALA A 63 -14.88 -14.45 2.20
C ALA A 63 -15.72 -14.28 0.91
N ILE A 64 -15.24 -13.48 -0.05
CA ILE A 64 -15.94 -13.28 -1.33
C ILE A 64 -15.95 -14.58 -2.15
N LYS A 65 -14.86 -15.35 -2.18
CA LYS A 65 -14.81 -16.65 -2.87
C LYS A 65 -15.89 -17.61 -2.40
N VAL A 66 -16.05 -17.73 -1.08
CA VAL A 66 -17.05 -18.62 -0.48
C VAL A 66 -18.46 -18.08 -0.73
N ALA A 67 -18.66 -16.77 -0.67
CA ALA A 67 -19.97 -16.15 -0.88
C ALA A 67 -20.47 -16.24 -2.34
N VAL A 68 -19.58 -16.05 -3.32
CA VAL A 68 -19.96 -16.00 -4.75
C VAL A 68 -20.07 -17.39 -5.37
N GLY A 69 -19.19 -18.33 -5.03
CA GLY A 69 -19.27 -19.70 -5.52
C GLY A 69 -19.12 -19.87 -7.05
N ARG A 70 -18.52 -18.88 -7.74
CA ARG A 70 -18.40 -18.86 -9.20
C ARG A 70 -17.61 -20.08 -9.71
N PRO A 71 -18.13 -20.85 -10.68
CA PRO A 71 -17.39 -21.94 -11.30
C PRO A 71 -16.21 -21.42 -12.13
N ARG A 72 -15.10 -22.16 -12.11
CA ARG A 72 -13.89 -21.88 -12.91
C ARG A 72 -14.09 -22.24 -14.39
N PRO A 73 -13.28 -21.69 -15.32
CA PRO A 73 -13.34 -22.03 -16.74
C PRO A 73 -13.13 -23.53 -17.06
N ASP A 74 -12.48 -24.27 -16.18
CA ASP A 74 -12.19 -25.71 -16.28
C ASP A 74 -13.19 -26.59 -15.51
N PHE A 75 -14.31 -26.02 -15.05
CA PHE A 75 -15.24 -26.70 -14.14
C PHE A 75 -15.84 -27.99 -14.72
N PHE A 76 -16.08 -28.05 -16.03
CA PHE A 76 -16.63 -29.24 -16.69
C PHE A 76 -15.76 -30.47 -16.44
N TRP A 77 -14.44 -30.36 -16.64
CA TRP A 77 -13.50 -31.48 -16.47
C TRP A 77 -13.28 -31.84 -15.00
N ARG A 78 -13.48 -30.90 -14.08
CA ARG A 78 -13.50 -31.17 -12.64
C ARG A 78 -14.74 -31.99 -12.23
N CYS A 79 -15.88 -31.69 -12.84
CA CYS A 79 -17.16 -32.34 -12.56
C CYS A 79 -17.31 -33.70 -13.26
N PHE A 80 -16.85 -33.81 -14.51
CA PHE A 80 -16.93 -34.99 -15.36
C PHE A 80 -15.54 -35.39 -15.90
N PRO A 81 -14.73 -36.13 -15.13
CA PRO A 81 -13.42 -36.59 -15.58
C PRO A 81 -13.50 -37.44 -16.87
N ASP A 82 -14.61 -38.16 -17.04
CA ASP A 82 -14.85 -39.05 -18.19
C ASP A 82 -15.35 -38.31 -19.45
N GLY A 83 -15.49 -36.97 -19.37
CA GLY A 83 -16.00 -36.11 -20.45
C GLY A 83 -17.49 -36.29 -20.76
N LYS A 84 -18.21 -37.11 -19.99
CA LYS A 84 -19.64 -37.39 -20.16
C LYS A 84 -20.47 -36.58 -19.16
N GLY A 85 -21.15 -35.54 -19.64
CA GLY A 85 -22.07 -34.75 -18.83
C GLY A 85 -23.28 -35.57 -18.40
N LEU A 86 -23.47 -35.74 -17.10
CA LEU A 86 -24.65 -36.37 -16.50
C LEU A 86 -25.52 -35.30 -15.86
N PHE A 87 -26.78 -35.28 -16.27
CA PHE A 87 -27.79 -34.34 -15.77
C PHE A 87 -28.98 -35.14 -15.26
N ASP A 88 -29.55 -34.69 -14.16
CA ASP A 88 -30.79 -35.27 -13.65
C ASP A 88 -31.94 -34.96 -14.62
N ASN A 89 -32.69 -35.98 -15.02
CA ASN A 89 -33.76 -35.86 -16.02
C ASN A 89 -34.98 -35.07 -15.52
N ILE A 90 -35.10 -34.86 -14.21
CA ILE A 90 -36.24 -34.18 -13.58
C ILE A 90 -35.84 -32.76 -13.15
N THR A 91 -34.78 -32.64 -12.34
CA THR A 91 -34.37 -31.34 -11.80
C THR A 91 -33.44 -30.57 -12.72
N THR A 92 -32.96 -31.19 -13.81
CA THR A 92 -31.96 -30.61 -14.73
C THR A 92 -30.63 -30.25 -14.03
N ASN A 93 -30.43 -30.75 -12.80
CA ASN A 93 -29.23 -30.48 -12.02
C ASN A 93 -28.04 -31.28 -12.55
N VAL A 94 -26.85 -30.69 -12.40
CA VAL A 94 -25.57 -31.30 -12.77
C VAL A 94 -25.19 -32.36 -11.74
N MET A 95 -24.97 -33.60 -12.18
CA MET A 95 -24.59 -34.72 -11.31
C MET A 95 -23.10 -35.04 -11.48
N CYS A 96 -22.24 -34.33 -10.75
CA CYS A 96 -20.79 -34.52 -10.87
C CYS A 96 -20.32 -35.91 -10.38
N THR A 97 -19.44 -36.54 -11.16
CA THR A 97 -18.80 -37.83 -10.85
C THR A 97 -17.37 -37.68 -10.33
N GLY A 98 -16.77 -36.49 -10.47
CA GLY A 98 -15.41 -36.20 -10.02
C GLY A 98 -15.22 -36.16 -8.49
N VAL A 99 -13.97 -35.93 -8.08
CA VAL A 99 -13.60 -35.86 -6.66
C VAL A 99 -14.19 -34.61 -6.00
N LYS A 100 -14.91 -34.80 -4.88
CA LYS A 100 -15.63 -33.71 -4.17
C LYS A 100 -14.75 -32.51 -3.82
N SER A 101 -13.50 -32.72 -3.43
CA SER A 101 -12.56 -31.63 -3.11
C SER A 101 -12.20 -30.79 -4.33
N VAL A 102 -11.98 -31.43 -5.48
CA VAL A 102 -11.64 -30.78 -6.76
C VAL A 102 -12.83 -29.99 -7.30
N ILE A 103 -14.04 -30.53 -7.16
CA ILE A 103 -15.30 -29.86 -7.52
C ILE A 103 -15.52 -28.64 -6.62
N LYS A 104 -15.35 -28.79 -5.30
CA LYS A 104 -15.46 -27.66 -4.36
C LYS A 104 -14.47 -26.55 -4.69
N GLU A 105 -13.25 -26.90 -5.09
CA GLU A 105 -12.24 -25.93 -5.53
C GLU A 105 -12.60 -25.29 -6.89
N GLY A 106 -13.31 -26.04 -7.75
CA GLY A 106 -13.89 -25.55 -8.99
C GLY A 106 -14.91 -24.42 -8.80
N HIS A 107 -15.55 -24.30 -7.63
CA HIS A 107 -16.49 -23.23 -7.30
C HIS A 107 -15.83 -21.97 -6.70
N LYS A 108 -14.49 -21.90 -6.62
CA LYS A 108 -13.79 -20.77 -6.00
C LYS A 108 -13.09 -19.88 -7.03
N SER A 109 -13.77 -19.55 -8.13
CA SER A 109 -13.17 -18.73 -9.20
C SER A 109 -13.04 -17.25 -8.81
N PHE A 110 -14.11 -16.60 -8.34
CA PHE A 110 -14.12 -15.14 -8.13
C PHE A 110 -13.92 -14.76 -6.66
N PRO A 111 -13.04 -13.78 -6.33
CA PRO A 111 -11.96 -13.21 -7.14
C PRO A 111 -10.72 -14.12 -7.14
N SER A 112 -9.70 -13.79 -7.94
CA SER A 112 -8.45 -14.54 -7.97
C SER A 112 -7.59 -14.27 -6.73
N GLY A 113 -7.34 -15.31 -5.91
CA GLY A 113 -6.55 -15.19 -4.68
C GLY A 113 -5.05 -15.02 -4.93
N HIS A 114 -4.50 -15.67 -5.96
CA HIS A 114 -3.10 -15.46 -6.37
C HIS A 114 -2.87 -14.01 -6.76
N THR A 115 -3.81 -13.44 -7.52
CA THR A 115 -3.74 -12.06 -7.99
C THR A 115 -3.88 -11.09 -6.82
N SER A 116 -4.92 -11.25 -5.99
CA SER A 116 -5.18 -10.29 -4.90
C SER A 116 -4.04 -10.25 -3.88
N TRP A 117 -3.51 -11.38 -3.44
CA TRP A 117 -2.36 -11.42 -2.52
C TRP A 117 -1.09 -10.84 -3.14
N SER A 118 -0.85 -11.11 -4.43
CA SER A 118 0.32 -10.57 -5.13
C SER A 118 0.24 -9.05 -5.25
N PHE A 119 -0.92 -8.50 -5.62
CA PHE A 119 -1.15 -7.06 -5.68
C PHE A 119 -1.17 -6.41 -4.29
N ALA A 120 -1.58 -7.10 -3.23
CA ALA A 120 -1.48 -6.59 -1.87
C ALA A 120 -0.02 -6.41 -1.44
N GLY A 121 0.79 -7.47 -1.57
CA GLY A 121 2.20 -7.45 -1.16
C GLY A 121 3.09 -6.58 -2.04
N LEU A 122 3.07 -6.83 -3.36
CA LEU A 122 3.89 -6.08 -4.32
C LEU A 122 3.35 -4.68 -4.58
N GLY A 123 2.04 -4.46 -4.44
CA GLY A 123 1.45 -3.13 -4.46
C GLY A 123 1.87 -2.30 -3.24
N PHE A 124 1.88 -2.89 -2.05
CA PHE A 124 2.44 -2.24 -0.86
C PHE A 124 3.92 -1.90 -1.05
N LEU A 125 4.70 -2.83 -1.59
CA LEU A 125 6.11 -2.57 -1.92
C LEU A 125 6.27 -1.43 -2.93
N SER A 126 5.44 -1.35 -3.97
CA SER A 126 5.42 -0.25 -4.93
C SER A 126 5.16 1.10 -4.24
N TRP A 127 4.17 1.16 -3.35
CA TRP A 127 3.89 2.37 -2.54
C TRP A 127 5.07 2.74 -1.65
N TYR A 128 5.64 1.77 -0.94
CA TYR A 128 6.79 1.96 -0.06
C TYR A 128 7.99 2.52 -0.84
N LEU A 129 8.37 1.90 -1.96
CA LEU A 129 9.47 2.36 -2.81
C LEU A 129 9.19 3.77 -3.36
N SER A 130 7.94 4.07 -3.74
CA SER A 130 7.55 5.39 -4.23
C SER A 130 7.85 6.51 -3.23
N GLY A 131 7.57 6.29 -1.95
CA GLY A 131 7.93 7.22 -0.88
C GLY A 131 9.46 7.34 -0.70
N LYS A 132 10.16 6.20 -0.64
CA LYS A 132 11.61 6.18 -0.36
C LYS A 132 12.48 6.83 -1.44
N ILE A 133 12.14 6.64 -2.72
CA ILE A 133 12.90 7.23 -3.84
C ILE A 133 12.36 8.61 -4.25
N ARG A 134 11.31 9.10 -3.56
CA ARG A 134 10.57 10.33 -3.90
C ARG A 134 10.23 10.36 -5.38
N ALA A 135 9.46 9.36 -5.82
CA ALA A 135 9.14 9.15 -7.23
C ALA A 135 8.42 10.36 -7.85
N PHE A 136 7.62 11.08 -7.05
CA PHE A 136 6.82 12.24 -7.46
C PHE A 136 7.43 13.59 -7.02
N ASP A 137 8.75 13.71 -7.01
CA ASP A 137 9.49 14.95 -6.64
C ASP A 137 9.42 16.09 -7.68
N ARG A 138 8.52 15.99 -8.67
CA ARG A 138 8.35 16.90 -9.82
C ARG A 138 9.60 17.07 -10.71
N ARG A 139 10.64 16.26 -10.54
CA ARG A 139 11.87 16.33 -11.35
C ARG A 139 11.82 15.48 -12.63
N GLY A 140 10.81 14.63 -12.81
CA GLY A 140 10.57 13.91 -14.06
C GLY A 140 11.51 12.72 -14.36
N HIS A 141 12.16 12.14 -13.35
CA HIS A 141 13.07 11.01 -13.56
C HIS A 141 12.32 9.69 -13.83
N ILE A 142 12.20 9.29 -15.10
CA ILE A 142 11.47 8.10 -15.55
C ILE A 142 12.00 6.80 -14.90
N ALA A 143 13.31 6.72 -14.62
CA ALA A 143 13.89 5.55 -13.96
C ALA A 143 13.21 5.22 -12.60
N LYS A 144 12.76 6.25 -11.86
CA LYS A 144 12.02 6.06 -10.60
C LYS A 144 10.66 5.40 -10.87
N LEU A 145 10.00 5.76 -11.96
CA LEU A 145 8.72 5.16 -12.36
C LEU A 145 8.91 3.67 -12.72
N CYS A 146 9.98 3.31 -13.43
CA CYS A 146 10.27 1.91 -13.72
C CYS A 146 10.45 1.08 -12.44
N VAL A 147 11.15 1.62 -11.43
CA VAL A 147 11.36 0.94 -10.15
C VAL A 147 10.05 0.68 -9.41
N ILE A 148 9.11 1.65 -9.38
CA ILE A 148 7.83 1.48 -8.68
C ILE A 148 6.84 0.62 -9.48
N VAL A 149 6.87 0.66 -10.81
CA VAL A 149 5.99 -0.14 -11.67
C VAL A 149 6.43 -1.61 -11.72
N PHE A 150 7.72 -1.91 -11.54
CA PHE A 150 8.24 -3.26 -11.64
C PHE A 150 7.55 -4.28 -10.68
N PRO A 151 7.37 -4.01 -9.37
CA PRO A 151 6.59 -4.88 -8.50
C PRO A 151 5.15 -5.12 -9.00
N LEU A 152 4.49 -4.07 -9.53
CA LEU A 152 3.14 -4.19 -10.09
C LEU A 152 3.09 -5.05 -11.35
N LEU A 153 4.13 -4.96 -12.19
CA LEU A 153 4.27 -5.81 -13.37
C LEU A 153 4.41 -7.29 -12.96
N VAL A 154 5.21 -7.60 -11.95
CA VAL A 154 5.34 -8.96 -11.43
C VAL A 154 4.00 -9.48 -10.90
N ALA A 155 3.25 -8.66 -10.16
CA ALA A 155 1.91 -9.02 -9.70
C ALA A 155 0.93 -9.27 -10.87
N ALA A 156 1.00 -8.44 -11.91
CA ALA A 156 0.19 -8.61 -13.11
C ALA A 156 0.53 -9.91 -13.86
N LEU A 157 1.81 -10.29 -13.97
CA LEU A 157 2.24 -11.54 -14.58
C LEU A 157 1.72 -12.77 -13.80
N VAL A 158 1.71 -12.70 -12.47
CA VAL A 158 1.06 -13.74 -11.64
C VAL A 158 -0.43 -13.84 -11.97
N GLY A 159 -1.11 -12.70 -12.13
CA GLY A 159 -2.52 -12.67 -12.54
C GLY A 159 -2.77 -13.25 -13.94
N ILE A 160 -1.92 -12.89 -14.92
CA ILE A 160 -2.02 -13.38 -16.30
C ILE A 160 -1.87 -14.91 -16.34
N SER A 161 -0.94 -15.47 -15.57
CA SER A 161 -0.78 -16.93 -15.48
C SER A 161 -2.08 -17.64 -15.07
N ARG A 162 -2.97 -16.99 -14.30
CA ARG A 162 -4.26 -17.57 -13.89
C ARG A 162 -5.27 -17.66 -15.02
N VAL A 163 -5.18 -16.76 -15.99
CA VAL A 163 -6.01 -16.78 -17.19
C VAL A 163 -5.46 -17.82 -18.17
N ASP A 164 -4.14 -17.84 -18.37
CA ASP A 164 -3.46 -18.76 -19.30
C ASP A 164 -3.61 -20.24 -18.90
N ASP A 165 -3.61 -20.50 -17.58
CA ASP A 165 -3.82 -21.83 -17.01
C ASP A 165 -5.31 -22.24 -16.96
N TYR A 166 -6.24 -21.35 -17.34
CA TYR A 166 -7.71 -21.53 -17.23
C TYR A 166 -8.24 -21.72 -15.81
N TRP A 167 -7.48 -21.29 -14.80
CA TRP A 167 -7.92 -21.34 -13.40
C TRP A 167 -8.89 -20.21 -13.07
N HIS A 168 -8.84 -19.10 -13.80
CA HIS A 168 -9.65 -17.91 -13.53
C HIS A 168 -10.10 -17.24 -14.82
N HIS A 169 -11.27 -16.61 -14.77
CA HIS A 169 -11.66 -15.67 -15.82
C HIS A 169 -10.90 -14.35 -15.64
N TRP A 170 -10.74 -13.59 -16.73
CA TRP A 170 -10.06 -12.29 -16.66
C TRP A 170 -10.73 -11.31 -15.67
N GLN A 171 -12.06 -11.39 -15.46
CA GLN A 171 -12.74 -10.54 -14.47
C GLN A 171 -12.33 -10.90 -13.04
N ASP A 172 -12.08 -12.18 -12.76
CA ASP A 172 -11.64 -12.63 -11.43
C ASP A 172 -10.25 -12.07 -11.11
N VAL A 173 -9.38 -11.99 -12.12
CA VAL A 173 -8.03 -11.43 -12.02
C VAL A 173 -8.09 -9.92 -11.85
N PHE A 174 -8.88 -9.21 -12.68
CA PHE A 174 -9.05 -7.77 -12.57
C PHE A 174 -9.61 -7.35 -11.20
N ALA A 175 -10.67 -8.02 -10.73
CA ALA A 175 -11.25 -7.77 -9.41
C ALA A 175 -10.25 -8.09 -8.28
N GLY A 176 -9.50 -9.19 -8.40
CA GLY A 176 -8.45 -9.54 -7.45
C GLY A 176 -7.37 -8.46 -7.34
N GLY A 177 -6.90 -7.95 -8.47
CA GLY A 177 -5.93 -6.86 -8.53
C GLY A 177 -6.45 -5.57 -7.92
N LEU A 178 -7.71 -5.21 -8.20
CA LEU A 178 -8.35 -4.03 -7.63
C LEU A 178 -8.48 -4.11 -6.10
N ILE A 179 -8.91 -5.27 -5.56
CA ILE A 179 -8.99 -5.50 -4.11
C ILE A 179 -7.59 -5.35 -3.49
N GLY A 180 -6.59 -6.04 -4.04
CA GLY A 180 -5.23 -6.02 -3.50
C GLY A 180 -4.62 -4.63 -3.50
N LEU A 181 -4.71 -3.88 -4.61
CA LEU A 181 -4.21 -2.51 -4.68
C LEU A 181 -4.92 -1.55 -3.74
N THR A 182 -6.24 -1.67 -3.62
CA THR A 182 -7.03 -0.81 -2.74
C THR A 182 -6.61 -1.02 -1.30
N VAL A 183 -6.59 -2.28 -0.83
CA VAL A 183 -6.19 -2.63 0.53
C VAL A 183 -4.73 -2.22 0.81
N ALA A 184 -3.81 -2.47 -0.13
CA ALA A 184 -2.42 -2.02 -0.01
C ALA A 184 -2.31 -0.50 0.14
N SER A 185 -3.08 0.26 -0.63
CA SER A 185 -3.09 1.72 -0.55
C SER A 185 -3.58 2.19 0.82
N PHE A 186 -4.69 1.64 1.32
CA PHE A 186 -5.20 1.97 2.67
C PHE A 186 -4.18 1.61 3.76
N CYS A 187 -3.58 0.42 3.70
CA CYS A 187 -2.61 -0.01 4.70
C CYS A 187 -1.32 0.83 4.66
N TYR A 188 -0.86 1.24 3.48
CA TYR A 188 0.28 2.15 3.35
C TYR A 188 -0.05 3.52 3.97
N LEU A 189 -1.17 4.12 3.57
CA LEU A 189 -1.59 5.46 4.01
C LEU A 189 -1.90 5.53 5.52
N GLN A 190 -2.18 4.40 6.16
CA GLN A 190 -2.36 4.33 7.61
C GLN A 190 -1.05 4.65 8.37
N PHE A 191 0.11 4.33 7.79
CA PHE A 191 1.41 4.45 8.45
C PHE A 191 2.33 5.50 7.82
N PHE A 192 2.14 5.79 6.54
CA PHE A 192 2.98 6.68 5.74
C PHE A 192 2.16 7.76 5.05
N PRO A 193 2.69 8.99 4.96
CA PRO A 193 2.08 10.04 4.15
C PRO A 193 2.09 9.69 2.66
N PRO A 194 1.23 10.34 1.85
CA PRO A 194 1.23 10.16 0.41
C PRO A 194 2.62 10.44 -0.20
N PRO A 195 3.08 9.66 -1.20
CA PRO A 195 4.44 9.79 -1.75
C PRO A 195 4.75 11.12 -2.46
N TYR A 196 3.74 11.93 -2.75
CA TYR A 196 3.90 13.28 -3.31
C TYR A 196 4.08 14.36 -2.24
N ASP A 197 3.89 14.01 -0.97
CA ASP A 197 4.11 14.92 0.16
C ASP A 197 5.61 15.16 0.37
N ILE A 198 5.96 16.32 0.94
CA ILE A 198 7.34 16.66 1.32
C ILE A 198 7.91 15.64 2.31
N ASP A 199 7.04 15.12 3.18
CA ASP A 199 7.33 14.16 4.23
C ASP A 199 7.08 12.70 3.81
N GLY A 200 6.79 12.46 2.53
CA GLY A 200 6.54 11.15 1.91
C GLY A 200 7.66 10.10 2.08
N TRP A 201 8.81 10.50 2.61
CA TRP A 201 9.98 9.65 2.78
C TRP A 201 10.02 8.89 4.12
N GLY A 202 9.26 9.32 5.14
CA GLY A 202 9.28 8.77 6.50
C GLY A 202 7.86 8.39 7.00
N PRO A 203 7.75 7.53 8.03
CA PRO A 203 6.45 7.21 8.64
C PRO A 203 5.91 8.37 9.48
N HIS A 204 4.59 8.42 9.70
CA HIS A 204 3.95 9.46 10.53
C HIS A 204 4.54 9.55 11.95
N ALA A 205 4.84 8.41 12.57
CA ALA A 205 5.43 8.35 13.90
C ALA A 205 6.80 9.05 14.00
N TYR A 206 7.59 9.02 12.93
CA TYR A 206 8.89 9.69 12.90
C TYR A 206 8.75 11.22 13.01
N PHE A 207 7.81 11.80 12.24
CA PHE A 207 7.56 13.25 12.27
C PHE A 207 6.90 13.70 13.58
N GLN A 208 6.03 12.88 14.16
CA GLN A 208 5.44 13.15 15.47
C GLN A 208 6.52 13.22 16.57
N MET A 209 7.43 12.24 16.60
CA MET A 209 8.55 12.24 17.54
C MET A 209 9.47 13.46 17.39
N LEU A 210 9.74 13.89 16.15
CA LEU A 210 10.52 15.10 15.90
C LEU A 210 9.82 16.36 16.41
N ALA A 211 8.50 16.47 16.21
CA ALA A 211 7.71 17.60 16.69
C ALA A 211 7.66 17.65 18.23
N GLU A 212 7.47 16.50 18.87
CA GLU A 212 7.47 16.37 20.34
C GLU A 212 8.83 16.71 20.94
N SER A 213 9.93 16.24 20.33
CA SER A 213 11.30 16.55 20.77
C SER A 213 11.60 18.04 20.66
N ARG A 214 11.13 18.70 19.59
CA ARG A 214 11.30 20.14 19.39
C ARG A 214 10.51 20.95 20.42
N ASN A 215 9.27 20.56 20.71
CA ASN A 215 8.43 21.24 21.69
C ASN A 215 8.94 21.03 23.14
N GLY A 216 9.48 19.85 23.44
CA GLY A 216 10.12 19.56 24.72
C GLY A 216 11.34 20.46 24.97
N ALA A 217 12.22 20.60 23.98
CA ALA A 217 13.39 21.49 24.07
C ALA A 217 13.00 22.96 24.32
N GLN A 218 11.99 23.48 23.61
CA GLN A 218 11.50 24.85 23.82
C GLN A 218 10.89 25.06 25.21
N THR A 219 10.22 24.06 25.77
CA THR A 219 9.63 24.15 27.11
C THR A 219 10.73 24.18 28.17
N SER A 220 11.79 23.39 28.01
CA SER A 220 12.97 23.40 28.89
C SER A 220 13.74 24.72 28.84
N ASP A 221 13.92 25.31 27.65
CA ASP A 221 14.56 26.63 27.53
C ASP A 221 13.73 27.74 28.19
N ASN A 222 12.41 27.73 28.02
CA ASN A 222 11.53 28.73 28.64
C ASN A 222 11.45 28.58 30.17
N THR A 223 11.51 27.36 30.70
CA THR A 223 11.57 27.12 32.16
C THR A 223 12.90 27.54 32.76
N ASN A 224 14.02 27.32 32.06
CA ASN A 224 15.32 27.86 32.47
C ASN A 224 15.34 29.40 32.46
N PHE A 225 14.66 30.04 31.50
CA PHE A 225 14.55 31.50 31.46
C PHE A 225 13.67 32.08 32.59
N LEU A 226 12.63 31.34 33.01
CA LEU A 226 11.77 31.72 34.14
C LEU A 226 12.41 31.43 35.51
N ASN A 227 13.28 30.43 35.61
CA ASN A 227 13.97 30.07 36.85
C ASN A 227 15.31 30.83 37.06
N GLY A 228 15.80 31.54 36.05
CA GLY A 228 17.04 32.34 36.08
C GLY A 228 16.90 33.77 36.63
N ARG A 229 15.77 34.15 37.24
CA ARG A 229 15.57 35.46 37.88
C ARG A 229 15.57 35.34 39.41
N GLN A 230 16.74 35.12 40.01
CA GLN A 230 17.06 35.54 41.38
C GLN A 230 18.42 36.24 41.39
N PRO A 231 18.61 37.33 42.15
CA PRO A 231 19.71 38.26 41.95
C PRO A 231 20.93 37.85 42.79
N GLU A 232 22.08 37.66 42.16
CA GLU A 232 23.35 37.83 42.85
C GLU A 232 24.06 39.10 42.35
N LEU A 233 24.23 40.00 43.31
CA LEU A 233 25.16 41.13 43.30
C LEU A 233 26.57 40.62 42.94
N GLN A 234 27.28 41.32 42.03
CA GLN A 234 28.54 42.06 42.33
C GLN A 234 29.42 42.27 41.07
N THR A 235 29.49 43.54 40.65
CA THR A 235 30.70 44.29 40.22
C THR A 235 31.36 44.07 38.84
N VAL A 236 31.05 45.04 37.94
CA VAL A 236 31.95 45.87 37.09
C VAL A 236 32.69 45.24 35.89
N CYS A 237 32.30 45.66 34.67
CA CYS A 237 33.09 46.54 33.80
C CYS A 237 32.24 47.17 32.66
N ILE A 238 32.56 48.43 32.37
CA ILE A 238 32.08 49.42 31.37
C ILE A 238 32.41 48.90 29.94
N ASP A 239 31.70 49.10 28.81
CA ASP A 239 31.15 50.32 28.21
C ASP A 239 30.10 50.06 27.09
N SER A 240 29.10 50.96 27.06
CA SER A 240 28.30 51.58 25.98
C SER A 240 28.27 51.05 24.53
N GLN A 241 27.06 50.83 24.00
CA GLN A 241 26.32 51.75 23.08
C GLN A 241 25.11 51.00 22.46
N HIS A 242 23.87 51.38 22.81
CA HIS A 242 22.90 52.10 21.95
C HIS A 242 22.29 51.23 20.83
N GLN A 243 20.98 51.12 20.59
CA GLN A 243 19.79 51.78 21.10
C GLN A 243 18.58 50.93 20.66
N SER A 244 17.54 50.89 21.49
CA SER A 244 16.22 50.30 21.23
C SER A 244 15.45 51.04 20.13
N VAL A 245 14.35 50.46 19.61
CA VAL A 245 12.99 51.06 19.61
C VAL A 245 11.98 50.26 18.75
N THR A 246 11.05 49.63 19.48
CA THR A 246 9.58 49.43 19.29
C THR A 246 8.96 48.64 18.13
N ASP A 247 8.22 47.61 18.57
CA ASP A 247 6.91 47.15 18.10
C ASP A 247 5.92 48.27 17.75
N ARG A 248 5.09 48.03 16.73
CA ARG A 248 3.64 48.26 16.82
C ARG A 248 2.85 47.55 15.71
N ASP A 249 1.93 46.70 16.17
CA ASP A 249 0.78 46.17 15.45
C ASP A 249 -0.01 47.25 14.70
N THR A 250 -0.63 46.91 13.57
CA THR A 250 -2.08 46.62 13.40
C THR A 250 -2.49 46.91 11.93
N ASN A 251 -2.98 45.90 11.21
CA ASN A 251 -3.80 46.09 9.99
C ASN A 251 -5.20 46.61 10.39
N PRO A 252 -5.90 47.43 9.57
CA PRO A 252 -6.77 46.84 8.52
C PRO A 252 -7.14 47.72 7.28
N ILE A 253 -7.43 47.02 6.17
CA ILE A 253 -8.61 47.16 5.25
C ILE A 253 -8.80 48.44 4.37
N LEU A 254 -8.88 48.17 3.05
CA LEU A 254 -9.63 48.79 1.92
C LEU A 254 -9.84 50.32 1.83
N GLU A 255 -9.34 50.89 0.72
CA GLU A 255 -10.10 51.72 -0.28
C GLU A 255 -9.15 52.02 -1.46
N GLN A 256 -9.28 51.39 -2.62
CA GLN A 256 -10.03 51.86 -3.80
C GLN A 256 -9.98 53.38 -4.06
N ASN A 257 -9.03 53.86 -4.89
CA ASN A 257 -9.33 54.52 -6.17
C ASN A 257 -8.11 55.08 -6.91
N ARG A 258 -8.20 54.94 -8.23
CA ARG A 258 -7.79 55.89 -9.29
C ARG A 258 -6.30 56.27 -9.39
N GLY A 259 -5.69 55.69 -10.42
CA GLY A 259 -5.66 56.39 -11.71
C GLY A 259 -4.31 56.99 -12.09
N GLU A 260 -3.77 56.51 -13.20
CA GLU A 260 -3.09 57.24 -14.30
C GLU A 260 -2.27 56.22 -15.11
N ARG A 261 -2.08 56.29 -16.43
CA ARG A 261 -2.73 56.92 -17.58
C ARG A 261 -1.89 56.42 -18.77
N ARG A 262 -2.55 55.93 -19.83
CA ARG A 262 -2.14 56.01 -21.25
C ARG A 262 -0.66 55.80 -21.62
N ARG A 263 -0.38 54.71 -22.34
CA ARG A 263 -0.03 54.72 -23.77
C ARG A 263 -0.34 53.36 -24.39
#